data_AF-A0A7C1XD39-F1
#
_entry.id   AF-A0A7C1XD39-F1
#
_cell.length_a   1.000
_cell.length_b   1.000
_cell.length_c   1.000
_cell.angle_alpha   90.00
_cell.angle_beta   90.00
_cell.angle_gamma   90.00
#
_symmetry.space_group_name_H-M   'P 1'
#
loop_
_entity.id
_entity.type
_entity.pdbx_description
1 polymer ?
#
loop_
_entity_poly.entity_id
_entity_poly.type
_entity_poly.pdbx_seq_one_letter_code
_entity_poly.pdbx_strand_id
1 'polypeptide(L)'
;MLHFATHAAAVFLPALVLCRIEDVYIAKDVVADVLSPIVGDELRTYEHHGQLSVIVERDELIEVLIQLRDHPLTRFDQLLDVTAIDWLDRKPIRFEVVYFLYSIPHKHRLRVKVPVPERDARVPTATTVWESANWYERETYDMYGIRFEGHPDLRRFYMPEDYVHPETGEPLYPLRKDYPLMGIPGAAPLPEFPERELWLQRRKEYLEKYPPNPLDTSYTFPPEDKS
;
A
#
# COMPACT_ATOMS: atom_id res chain seq x y z
N MET A 1 51.44 -55.58 14.10
CA MET A 1 50.71 -54.53 14.83
C MET A 1 51.01 -53.19 14.18
N LEU A 2 50.13 -52.72 13.30
CA LEU A 2 50.06 -51.32 12.87
C LEU A 2 48.60 -51.08 12.50
N HIS A 3 47.88 -50.34 13.35
CA HIS A 3 46.53 -49.85 13.10
C HIS A 3 46.65 -48.35 12.81
N PHE A 4 46.38 -47.95 11.58
CA PHE A 4 46.18 -46.54 11.23
C PHE A 4 44.74 -46.16 11.62
N ALA A 5 44.61 -45.26 12.59
CA ALA A 5 43.33 -44.66 12.96
C ALA A 5 43.09 -43.42 12.09
N THR A 6 42.16 -43.50 11.15
CA THR A 6 41.65 -42.36 10.37
C THR A 6 40.65 -41.57 11.23
N HIS A 7 41.07 -40.38 11.70
CA HIS A 7 40.15 -39.39 12.27
C HIS A 7 39.48 -38.62 11.12
N ALA A 8 38.19 -38.88 10.89
CA ALA A 8 37.36 -38.03 10.06
C ALA A 8 36.85 -36.85 10.91
N ALA A 9 37.46 -35.67 10.75
CA ALA A 9 36.93 -34.43 11.28
C ALA A 9 35.72 -34.01 10.42
N ALA A 10 34.52 -34.19 10.96
CA ALA A 10 33.31 -33.62 10.39
C ALA A 10 33.34 -32.09 10.60
N VAL A 11 33.72 -31.36 9.55
CA VAL A 11 33.59 -29.90 9.50
C VAL A 11 32.10 -29.60 9.33
N PHE A 12 31.46 -29.17 10.41
CA PHE A 12 30.10 -28.67 10.44
C PHE A 12 30.09 -27.32 9.71
N LEU A 13 29.84 -27.33 8.39
CA LEU A 13 29.53 -26.13 7.62
C LEU A 13 28.17 -25.61 8.11
N PRO A 14 28.07 -24.35 8.57
CA PRO A 14 26.78 -23.79 8.94
C PRO A 14 25.92 -23.74 7.68
N ALA A 15 24.69 -24.22 7.80
CA ALA A 15 23.70 -24.16 6.74
C ALA A 15 23.63 -22.71 6.21
N LEU A 16 24.07 -22.53 4.96
CA LEU A 16 23.69 -21.37 4.17
C LEU A 16 22.16 -21.35 4.20
N VAL A 17 21.60 -20.37 4.92
CA VAL A 17 20.17 -20.06 4.90
C VAL A 17 19.85 -19.53 3.50
N LEU A 18 19.65 -20.45 2.57
CA LEU A 18 18.94 -20.18 1.33
C LEU A 18 17.51 -19.85 1.75
N CYS A 19 17.22 -18.55 1.86
CA CYS A 19 15.87 -18.02 2.02
C CYS A 19 14.98 -18.68 0.96
N ARG A 20 14.15 -19.65 1.36
CA ARG A 20 13.16 -20.22 0.45
C ARG A 20 12.08 -19.17 0.27
N ILE A 21 11.43 -19.17 -0.90
CA ILE A 21 10.28 -18.29 -1.18
C ILE A 21 9.14 -18.53 -0.17
N GLU A 22 9.11 -19.72 0.44
CA GLU A 22 8.18 -20.12 1.51
C GLU A 22 8.42 -19.37 2.84
N ASP A 23 9.62 -18.81 3.08
CA ASP A 23 9.98 -18.11 4.33
C ASP A 23 9.51 -16.63 4.36
N VAL A 24 8.85 -16.14 3.31
CA VAL A 24 8.40 -14.73 3.18
C VAL A 24 6.96 -14.55 3.67
N TYR A 25 6.25 -15.64 3.95
CA TYR A 25 4.82 -15.59 4.27
C TYR A 25 4.58 -16.00 5.73
N ILE A 26 3.87 -15.15 6.47
CA ILE A 26 3.43 -15.48 7.82
C ILE A 26 2.22 -16.40 7.73
N ALA A 27 2.21 -17.47 8.54
CA ALA A 27 1.11 -18.41 8.59
C ALA A 27 -0.11 -17.78 9.28
N LYS A 28 -1.31 -18.06 8.75
CA LYS A 28 -2.58 -17.45 9.21
C LYS A 28 -2.88 -17.77 10.67
N ASP A 29 -2.62 -19.00 11.09
CA ASP A 29 -2.78 -19.48 12.46
C ASP A 29 -1.97 -18.63 13.44
N VAL A 30 -0.70 -18.34 13.14
CA VAL A 30 0.13 -17.48 13.99
C VAL A 30 -0.49 -16.09 14.15
N VAL A 31 -0.98 -15.48 13.06
CA VAL A 31 -1.62 -14.16 13.13
C VAL A 31 -2.93 -14.22 13.90
N ALA A 32 -3.75 -15.25 13.68
CA ALA A 32 -5.01 -15.44 14.39
C ALA A 32 -4.78 -15.60 15.89
N ASP A 33 -3.81 -16.42 16.31
CA ASP A 33 -3.48 -16.64 17.72
C ASP A 33 -3.03 -15.34 18.39
N VAL A 34 -2.16 -14.56 17.72
CA VAL A 34 -1.63 -13.30 18.24
C VAL A 34 -2.70 -12.23 18.39
N LEU A 35 -3.71 -12.22 17.51
CA LEU A 35 -4.78 -11.23 17.48
C LEU A 35 -6.04 -11.65 18.24
N SER A 36 -6.22 -12.94 18.53
CA SER A 36 -7.38 -13.48 19.24
C SER A 36 -7.74 -12.74 20.53
N PRO A 37 -6.81 -12.21 21.35
CA PRO A 37 -7.17 -11.48 22.57
C PRO A 37 -7.85 -10.12 22.31
N ILE A 38 -7.69 -9.56 21.11
CA ILE A 38 -8.15 -8.21 20.75
C ILE A 38 -9.44 -8.31 19.93
N VAL A 39 -9.41 -9.09 18.84
CA VAL A 39 -10.51 -9.15 17.86
C VAL A 39 -11.44 -10.37 18.07
N GLY A 40 -11.12 -11.23 19.05
CA GLY A 40 -11.82 -12.48 19.30
C GLY A 40 -11.52 -13.57 18.26
N ASP A 41 -12.37 -14.61 18.24
CA ASP A 41 -12.16 -15.81 17.43
C ASP A 41 -12.51 -15.64 15.94
N GLU A 42 -13.26 -14.59 15.56
CA GLU A 42 -13.75 -14.36 14.19
C GLU A 42 -12.88 -13.36 13.40
N LEU A 43 -11.57 -13.57 13.36
CA LEU A 43 -10.69 -12.74 12.52
C LEU A 43 -10.98 -12.97 11.03
N ARG A 44 -11.45 -11.92 10.36
CA ARG A 44 -11.67 -11.94 8.91
C ARG A 44 -10.33 -11.87 8.18
N THR A 45 -10.08 -12.85 7.31
CA THR A 45 -8.83 -12.95 6.54
C THR A 45 -9.09 -13.13 5.06
N TYR A 46 -8.19 -12.61 4.23
CA TYR A 46 -8.14 -12.86 2.80
C TYR A 46 -6.71 -13.24 2.41
N GLU A 47 -6.55 -14.32 1.66
CA GLU A 47 -5.25 -14.80 1.19
C GLU A 47 -5.27 -14.98 -0.32
N HIS A 48 -4.21 -14.49 -0.97
CA HIS A 48 -4.02 -14.65 -2.40
C HIS A 48 -2.53 -14.70 -2.73
N HIS A 49 -2.09 -15.72 -3.49
CA HIS A 49 -0.68 -15.96 -3.84
C HIS A 49 0.27 -15.89 -2.62
N GLY A 50 -0.11 -16.52 -1.50
CA GLY A 50 0.66 -16.54 -0.26
C GLY A 50 0.62 -15.25 0.56
N GLN A 51 -0.04 -14.19 0.07
CA GLN A 51 -0.10 -12.92 0.77
C GLN A 51 -1.35 -12.82 1.64
N LEU A 52 -1.15 -12.87 2.96
CA LEU A 52 -2.20 -12.73 3.95
C LEU A 52 -2.61 -11.28 4.14
N SER A 53 -3.92 -11.04 4.19
CA SER A 53 -4.53 -9.79 4.62
C SER A 53 -5.52 -10.07 5.74
N VAL A 54 -5.46 -9.28 6.79
CA VAL A 54 -6.42 -9.31 7.90
C VAL A 54 -7.33 -8.09 7.81
N ILE A 55 -8.61 -8.26 8.12
CA ILE A 55 -9.59 -7.18 8.12
C ILE A 55 -9.95 -6.91 9.57
N VAL A 56 -9.76 -5.66 10.00
CA VAL A 56 -9.88 -5.22 11.39
C VAL A 56 -10.77 -3.99 11.44
N GLU A 57 -11.61 -3.88 12.47
CA GLU A 57 -12.46 -2.72 12.66
C GLU A 57 -11.63 -1.51 13.15
N ARG A 58 -12.03 -0.30 12.77
CA ARG A 58 -11.23 0.91 13.05
C ARG A 58 -10.98 1.16 14.55
N ASP A 59 -11.89 0.70 15.41
CA ASP A 59 -11.83 0.91 16.86
C ASP A 59 -10.76 0.02 17.52
N GLU A 60 -10.43 -1.12 16.90
CA GLU A 60 -9.42 -2.09 17.38
C GLU A 60 -8.04 -1.86 16.72
N LEU A 61 -7.99 -0.99 15.70
CA LEU A 61 -6.84 -0.85 14.82
C LEU A 61 -5.54 -0.62 15.57
N ILE A 62 -5.49 0.36 16.47
CA ILE A 62 -4.23 0.75 17.13
C ILE A 62 -3.71 -0.37 18.03
N GLU A 63 -4.60 -1.03 18.76
CA GLU A 63 -4.23 -2.16 19.61
C GLU A 63 -3.69 -3.32 18.78
N VAL A 64 -4.34 -3.64 17.65
CA VAL A 64 -3.86 -4.64 16.69
C VAL A 64 -2.48 -4.27 16.13
N LEU A 65 -2.28 -3.03 15.69
CA LEU A 65 -1.01 -2.58 15.13
C LEU A 65 0.14 -2.64 16.16
N ILE A 66 -0.12 -2.26 17.41
CA ILE A 66 0.85 -2.37 18.52
C ILE A 66 1.18 -3.84 18.77
N GLN A 67 0.17 -4.70 18.87
CA GLN A 67 0.37 -6.13 19.10
C GLN A 67 1.18 -6.77 17.98
N LEU A 68 0.88 -6.46 16.72
CA LEU A 68 1.62 -6.95 15.56
C LEU A 68 3.09 -6.48 15.55
N ARG A 69 3.35 -5.24 15.98
CA ARG A 69 4.71 -4.68 16.10
C ARG A 69 5.49 -5.36 17.22
N ASP A 70 4.91 -5.47 18.41
CA ASP A 70 5.63 -5.81 19.64
C ASP A 70 5.69 -7.32 19.92
N HIS A 71 4.75 -8.10 19.39
CA HIS A 71 4.69 -9.53 19.68
C HIS A 71 5.91 -10.29 19.09
N PRO A 72 6.58 -11.16 19.87
CA PRO A 72 7.82 -11.83 19.44
C PRO A 72 7.70 -12.70 18.18
N LEU A 73 6.51 -13.28 17.93
CA LEU A 73 6.26 -14.11 16.76
C LEU A 73 6.02 -13.31 15.47
N THR A 74 5.62 -12.04 15.57
CA THR A 74 5.26 -11.23 14.40
C THR A 74 6.28 -10.14 14.11
N ARG A 75 6.73 -9.39 15.14
CA ARG A 75 7.81 -8.38 15.04
C ARG A 75 7.71 -7.54 13.76
N PHE A 76 6.56 -6.91 13.52
CA PHE A 76 6.40 -6.03 12.36
C PHE A 76 7.10 -4.68 12.62
N ASP A 77 8.43 -4.68 12.60
CA ASP A 77 9.24 -3.50 12.95
C ASP A 77 9.12 -2.37 11.91
N GLN A 78 8.64 -2.65 10.69
CA GLN A 78 8.53 -1.68 9.60
C GLN A 78 7.09 -1.54 9.07
N LEU A 79 6.60 -0.30 9.05
CA LEU A 79 5.47 0.12 8.23
C LEU A 79 6.00 0.54 6.85
N LEU A 80 5.61 -0.20 5.82
CA LEU A 80 6.04 0.03 4.43
C LEU A 80 5.22 1.12 3.74
N ASP A 81 3.91 1.12 3.98
CA ASP A 81 2.98 2.03 3.31
C ASP A 81 1.62 2.07 4.04
N VAL A 82 0.92 3.19 3.89
CA VAL A 82 -0.50 3.37 4.26
C VAL A 82 -1.19 3.99 3.06
N THR A 83 -2.19 3.31 2.54
CA THR A 83 -2.98 3.77 1.40
C THR A 83 -4.46 3.46 1.61
N ALA A 84 -5.31 3.84 0.66
CA ALA A 84 -6.71 3.48 0.69
C ALA A 84 -7.21 2.98 -0.65
N ILE A 85 -8.31 2.24 -0.61
CA ILE A 85 -9.04 1.76 -1.78
C ILE A 85 -10.44 2.40 -1.74
N ASP A 86 -10.84 3.03 -2.84
CA ASP A 86 -12.20 3.56 -3.02
C ASP A 86 -13.06 2.55 -3.80
N TRP A 87 -13.95 1.88 -3.07
CA TRP A 87 -14.99 0.99 -3.57
C TRP A 87 -16.29 1.77 -3.77
N LEU A 88 -16.36 2.62 -4.80
CA LEU A 88 -17.47 3.56 -5.06
C LEU A 88 -18.87 2.92 -4.95
N ASP A 89 -19.03 1.69 -5.46
CA ASP A 89 -20.31 0.98 -5.48
C ASP A 89 -20.61 0.18 -4.19
N ARG A 90 -19.64 0.07 -3.27
CA ARG A 90 -19.80 -0.68 -2.01
C ARG A 90 -20.37 0.25 -0.94
N LYS A 91 -21.60 -0.04 -0.50
CA LYS A 91 -22.28 0.70 0.59
C LYS A 91 -22.65 -0.26 1.72
N PRO A 92 -22.51 0.15 3.00
CA PRO A 92 -22.11 1.49 3.47
C PRO A 92 -20.59 1.75 3.50
N ILE A 93 -19.77 0.72 3.30
CA ILE A 93 -18.31 0.77 3.37
C ILE A 93 -17.71 1.11 2.00
N ARG A 94 -17.47 2.39 1.76
CA ARG A 94 -16.86 2.90 0.52
C ARG A 94 -15.34 2.75 0.54
N PHE A 95 -14.69 3.13 1.64
CA PHE A 95 -13.23 3.16 1.72
C PHE A 95 -12.69 1.94 2.45
N GLU A 96 -11.49 1.51 2.07
CA GLU A 96 -10.71 0.51 2.80
C GLU A 96 -9.28 1.02 2.97
N VAL A 97 -8.87 1.35 4.19
CA VAL A 97 -7.50 1.78 4.49
C VAL A 97 -6.62 0.55 4.64
N VAL A 98 -5.46 0.53 4.01
CA VAL A 98 -4.56 -0.62 3.96
C VAL A 98 -3.20 -0.23 4.50
N TYR A 99 -2.76 -0.96 5.51
CA TYR A 99 -1.42 -0.87 6.10
C TYR A 99 -0.58 -2.04 5.61
N PHE A 100 0.59 -1.74 5.07
CA PHE A 100 1.56 -2.75 4.63
C PHE A 100 2.66 -2.88 5.66
N LEU A 101 2.77 -4.06 6.29
CA LEU A 101 3.71 -4.32 7.36
C LEU A 101 4.80 -5.30 6.90
N TYR A 102 6.02 -5.08 7.39
CA TYR A 102 7.16 -5.96 7.17
C TYR A 102 7.89 -6.26 8.47
N SER A 103 8.19 -7.54 8.68
CA SER A 103 9.08 -7.98 9.74
C SER A 103 10.49 -8.16 9.18
N ILE A 104 11.46 -7.42 9.73
CA ILE A 104 12.87 -7.61 9.41
C ILE A 104 13.41 -8.96 9.93
N PRO A 105 13.20 -9.35 11.22
CA PRO A 105 13.77 -10.58 11.75
C PRO A 105 13.16 -11.83 11.10
N HIS A 106 11.85 -11.82 10.86
CA HIS A 106 11.12 -12.98 10.31
C HIS A 106 10.93 -12.91 8.79
N LYS A 107 11.31 -11.79 8.16
CA LYS A 107 11.25 -11.55 6.70
C LYS A 107 9.88 -11.71 6.04
N HIS A 108 8.80 -11.65 6.82
CA HIS A 108 7.45 -11.82 6.30
C HIS A 108 6.66 -10.52 6.16
N ARG A 109 5.62 -10.56 5.32
CA ARG A 109 4.71 -9.44 5.04
C ARG A 109 3.29 -9.72 5.51
N LEU A 110 2.59 -8.68 5.93
CA LEU A 110 1.16 -8.72 6.27
C LEU A 110 0.48 -7.44 5.80
N ARG A 111 -0.76 -7.55 5.34
CA ARG A 111 -1.63 -6.40 5.12
C ARG A 111 -2.71 -6.34 6.18
N VAL A 112 -2.90 -5.17 6.79
CA VAL A 112 -4.04 -4.89 7.66
C VAL A 112 -4.98 -3.98 6.91
N LYS A 113 -6.24 -4.38 6.78
CA LYS A 113 -7.28 -3.67 6.04
C LYS A 113 -8.36 -3.19 6.99
N VAL A 114 -8.75 -1.94 6.87
CA VAL A 114 -9.74 -1.31 7.74
C VAL A 114 -10.88 -0.78 6.87
N PRO A 115 -12.07 -1.36 6.96
CA PRO A 115 -13.25 -0.86 6.26
C PRO A 115 -13.72 0.46 6.89
N VAL A 116 -13.97 1.47 6.06
CA VAL A 116 -14.36 2.81 6.51
C VAL A 116 -15.57 3.33 5.72
N PRO A 117 -16.63 3.80 6.41
CA PRO A 117 -17.80 4.37 5.74
C PRO A 117 -17.52 5.78 5.19
N GLU A 118 -18.21 6.15 4.11
CA GLU A 118 -18.05 7.47 3.49
C GLU A 118 -18.48 8.63 4.40
N ARG A 119 -19.62 8.47 5.09
CA ARG A 119 -20.19 9.50 5.98
C ARG A 119 -19.29 9.85 7.16
N ASP A 120 -18.45 8.91 7.57
CA ASP A 120 -17.57 9.04 8.72
C ASP A 120 -16.19 8.48 8.37
N ALA A 121 -15.56 9.09 7.35
CA ALA A 121 -14.29 8.65 6.77
C ALA A 121 -13.10 8.99 7.66
N ARG A 122 -13.03 8.34 8.83
CA ARG A 122 -11.99 8.53 9.83
C ARG A 122 -11.46 7.23 10.42
N VAL A 123 -10.20 7.27 10.81
CA VAL A 123 -9.43 6.15 11.38
C VAL A 123 -8.44 6.72 12.40
N PRO A 124 -8.11 6.04 13.51
CA PRO A 124 -7.06 6.51 14.42
C PRO A 124 -5.67 6.49 13.74
N THR A 125 -4.81 7.44 14.09
CA THR A 125 -3.44 7.54 13.55
C THR A 125 -2.54 6.40 14.03
N ALA A 126 -1.77 5.82 13.11
CA ALA A 126 -0.69 4.87 13.40
C ALA A 126 0.65 5.57 13.69
N THR A 127 0.72 6.90 13.72
CA THR A 127 1.95 7.66 14.06
C THR A 127 2.48 7.34 15.47
N THR A 128 1.62 6.93 16.39
CA THR A 128 2.01 6.47 17.73
C THR A 128 2.65 5.07 17.71
N VAL A 129 2.47 4.32 16.62
CA VAL A 129 3.00 2.96 16.43
C VAL A 129 4.29 3.01 15.59
N TRP A 130 4.26 3.70 14.45
CA TRP A 130 5.43 3.96 13.60
C TRP A 130 5.47 5.43 13.20
N GLU A 131 6.60 6.10 13.43
CA GLU A 131 6.78 7.51 13.03
C GLU A 131 6.66 7.71 11.51
N SER A 132 7.02 6.70 10.72
CA SER A 132 6.90 6.73 9.25
C SER A 132 5.46 6.90 8.77
N ALA A 133 4.45 6.54 9.58
CA ALA A 133 3.04 6.70 9.24
C ALA A 133 2.65 8.15 8.96
N ASN A 134 3.38 9.13 9.50
CA ASN A 134 3.08 10.56 9.35
C ASN A 134 2.94 10.98 7.87
N TRP A 135 3.87 10.53 7.04
CA TRP A 135 3.89 10.89 5.63
C TRP A 135 2.79 10.16 4.86
N TYR A 136 2.63 8.86 5.08
CA TYR A 136 1.64 8.04 4.38
C TYR A 136 0.19 8.41 4.73
N GLU A 137 -0.08 8.76 5.98
CA GLU A 137 -1.40 9.22 6.42
C GLU A 137 -1.77 10.56 5.80
N ARG A 138 -0.82 11.48 5.65
CA ARG A 138 -1.02 12.76 4.96
C ARG A 138 -1.28 12.57 3.48
N GLU A 139 -0.54 11.67 2.82
CA GLU A 139 -0.80 11.29 1.44
C GLU A 139 -2.20 10.71 1.27
N THR A 140 -2.59 9.76 2.13
CA THR A 140 -3.92 9.13 2.09
C THR A 140 -5.04 10.14 2.34
N TYR A 141 -4.83 11.10 3.26
CA TYR A 141 -5.75 12.21 3.47
C TYR A 141 -5.88 13.10 2.23
N ASP A 142 -4.78 13.47 1.60
CA ASP A 142 -4.81 14.38 0.44
C ASP A 142 -5.41 13.73 -0.81
N MET A 143 -5.21 12.43 -0.99
CA MET A 143 -5.67 11.68 -2.15
C MET A 143 -7.08 11.11 -2.04
N TYR A 144 -7.50 10.68 -0.84
CA TYR A 144 -8.79 10.02 -0.59
C TYR A 144 -9.67 10.76 0.42
N GLY A 145 -9.16 11.72 1.18
CA GLY A 145 -9.94 12.49 2.17
C GLY A 145 -10.24 11.75 3.46
N ILE A 146 -9.50 10.70 3.77
CA ILE A 146 -9.63 9.94 5.02
C ILE A 146 -8.92 10.69 6.14
N ARG A 147 -9.63 10.96 7.24
CA ARG A 147 -9.11 11.72 8.37
C ARG A 147 -8.46 10.78 9.40
N PHE A 148 -7.23 11.08 9.78
CA PHE A 148 -6.50 10.33 10.80
C PHE A 148 -6.62 11.03 12.16
N GLU A 149 -7.36 10.44 13.10
CA GLU A 149 -7.60 11.03 14.42
C GLU A 149 -6.33 10.95 15.28
N GLY A 150 -5.93 12.08 15.87
CA GLY A 150 -4.72 12.19 16.69
C GLY A 150 -3.43 12.45 15.91
N HIS A 151 -3.50 12.57 14.58
CA HIS A 151 -2.31 12.85 13.76
C HIS A 151 -1.70 14.24 14.08
N PRO A 152 -0.37 14.36 14.23
CA PRO A 152 0.27 15.59 14.72
C PRO A 152 0.20 16.79 13.76
N ASP A 153 0.29 16.57 12.44
CA ASP A 153 0.20 17.63 11.40
C ASP A 153 -0.57 17.12 10.17
N LEU A 154 -1.89 16.95 10.30
CA LEU A 154 -2.71 16.46 9.19
C LEU A 154 -3.12 17.61 8.26
N ARG A 155 -2.40 17.73 7.14
CA ARG A 155 -2.66 18.70 6.07
C ARG A 155 -2.37 18.08 4.70
N ARG A 156 -2.81 18.76 3.64
CA ARG A 156 -2.53 18.36 2.25
C ARG A 156 -1.03 18.14 2.03
N PHE A 157 -0.70 17.23 1.13
CA PHE A 157 0.66 16.74 0.95
C PHE A 157 1.21 17.04 -0.45
N TYR A 158 0.45 16.71 -1.48
CA TYR A 158 0.79 16.95 -2.88
C TYR A 158 -0.02 18.10 -3.49
N MET A 159 -1.30 18.20 -3.15
CA MET A 159 -2.21 19.17 -3.74
C MET A 159 -2.09 20.55 -3.06
N PRO A 160 -2.35 21.64 -3.80
CA PRO A 160 -2.46 22.99 -3.24
C PRO A 160 -3.49 23.07 -2.10
N GLU A 161 -3.28 23.99 -1.16
CA GLU A 161 -4.20 24.17 -0.01
C GLU A 161 -5.61 24.56 -0.43
N ASP A 162 -5.73 25.29 -1.54
CA ASP A 162 -6.96 25.76 -2.17
C ASP A 162 -7.54 24.77 -3.20
N TYR A 163 -7.14 23.49 -3.15
CA TYR A 163 -7.65 22.46 -4.04
C TYR A 163 -9.09 22.06 -3.68
N VAL A 164 -10.03 22.87 -4.16
CA VAL A 164 -11.47 22.74 -3.92
C VAL A 164 -12.25 22.77 -5.24
N HIS A 165 -13.45 22.23 -5.21
CA HIS A 165 -14.36 22.29 -6.35
C HIS A 165 -14.78 23.75 -6.61
N PRO A 166 -14.69 24.28 -7.84
CA PRO A 166 -14.97 25.70 -8.13
C PRO A 166 -16.40 26.12 -7.80
N GLU A 167 -17.36 25.23 -8.02
CA GLU A 167 -18.79 25.52 -7.78
C GLU A 167 -19.24 25.23 -6.33
N THR A 168 -18.91 24.06 -5.76
CA THR A 168 -19.37 23.67 -4.42
C THR A 168 -18.46 24.16 -3.30
N GLY A 169 -17.21 24.50 -3.58
CA GLY A 169 -16.21 24.87 -2.58
C GLY A 169 -15.72 23.70 -1.71
N GLU A 170 -16.12 22.47 -2.02
CA GLU A 170 -15.74 21.29 -1.25
C GLU A 170 -14.32 20.83 -1.58
N PRO A 171 -13.56 20.28 -0.61
CA PRO A 171 -12.24 19.71 -0.87
C PRO A 171 -12.29 18.58 -1.90
N LEU A 172 -11.38 18.62 -2.86
CA LEU A 172 -11.24 17.56 -3.86
C LEU A 172 -10.12 16.57 -3.51
N TYR A 173 -10.32 15.33 -3.96
CA TYR A 173 -9.49 14.17 -3.64
C TYR A 173 -9.24 13.35 -4.93
N PRO A 174 -8.05 13.49 -5.56
CA PRO A 174 -7.81 13.00 -6.92
C PRO A 174 -7.97 11.48 -7.13
N LEU A 175 -7.70 10.65 -6.12
CA LEU A 175 -7.73 9.19 -6.28
C LEU A 175 -9.09 8.57 -5.99
N ARG A 176 -10.10 9.38 -5.67
CA ARG A 176 -11.48 8.90 -5.59
C ARG A 176 -12.03 8.60 -6.99
N LYS A 177 -12.85 7.56 -7.10
CA LYS A 177 -13.36 7.05 -8.39
C LYS A 177 -14.44 7.93 -9.02
N ASP A 178 -15.05 8.84 -8.26
CA ASP A 178 -15.95 9.88 -8.72
C ASP A 178 -15.21 11.15 -9.20
N TYR A 179 -13.89 11.23 -9.03
CA TYR A 179 -13.09 12.35 -9.49
C TYR A 179 -12.91 12.33 -11.03
N PRO A 180 -13.10 13.47 -11.74
CA PRO A 180 -12.96 13.51 -13.20
C PRO A 180 -11.52 13.25 -13.64
N LEU A 181 -11.33 12.36 -14.61
CA LEU A 181 -10.00 11.92 -15.07
C LEU A 181 -9.11 13.07 -15.59
N MET A 182 -9.72 14.03 -16.30
CA MET A 182 -9.01 15.19 -16.87
C MET A 182 -8.82 16.33 -15.86
N GLY A 183 -9.17 16.11 -14.59
CA GLY A 183 -9.24 17.16 -13.59
C GLY A 183 -10.51 18.01 -13.69
N ILE A 184 -10.51 19.10 -12.95
CA ILE A 184 -11.64 20.02 -12.87
C ILE A 184 -11.74 20.81 -14.18
N PRO A 185 -12.92 20.89 -14.82
CA PRO A 185 -13.14 21.77 -15.96
C PRO A 185 -12.74 23.22 -15.64
N GLY A 186 -11.84 23.81 -16.43
CA GLY A 186 -11.34 25.18 -16.20
C GLY A 186 -10.12 25.27 -15.27
N ALA A 187 -9.53 24.14 -14.85
CA ALA A 187 -8.21 24.13 -14.23
C ALA A 187 -7.15 24.74 -15.17
N ALA A 188 -6.04 25.22 -14.59
CA ALA A 188 -4.95 25.80 -15.37
C ALA A 188 -4.53 24.83 -16.49
N PRO A 189 -4.36 25.33 -17.73
CA PRO A 189 -3.90 24.48 -18.82
C PRO A 189 -2.55 23.89 -18.43
N LEU A 190 -2.28 22.66 -18.87
CA LEU A 190 -0.95 22.08 -18.72
C LEU A 190 0.08 23.06 -19.26
N PRO A 191 1.25 23.21 -18.60
CA PRO A 191 2.30 24.06 -19.12
C PRO A 191 2.58 23.67 -20.57
N GLU A 192 2.81 24.67 -21.41
CA GLU A 192 3.21 24.42 -22.79
C GLU A 192 4.44 23.50 -22.76
N PHE A 193 4.34 22.38 -23.46
CA PHE A 193 5.46 21.45 -23.61
C PHE A 193 6.30 21.94 -24.79
N PRO A 194 7.38 22.73 -24.58
CA PRO A 194 7.99 23.50 -25.67
C PRO A 194 8.65 22.60 -26.72
N GLU A 195 9.01 21.37 -26.31
CA GLU A 195 9.59 20.35 -27.17
C GLU A 195 8.59 19.31 -27.67
N ARG A 196 7.27 19.57 -27.60
CA ARG A 196 6.23 18.62 -28.01
C ARG A 196 6.48 18.04 -29.39
N GLU A 197 6.75 18.90 -30.37
CA GLU A 197 6.99 18.50 -31.76
C GLU A 197 8.25 17.63 -31.89
N LEU A 198 9.35 18.03 -31.24
CA LEU A 198 10.60 17.27 -31.22
C LEU A 198 10.40 15.91 -30.55
N TRP A 199 9.65 15.84 -29.45
CA TRP A 199 9.33 14.60 -28.77
C TRP A 199 8.45 13.69 -29.63
N LEU A 200 7.43 14.23 -30.31
CA LEU A 200 6.57 13.47 -31.23
C LEU A 200 7.39 12.92 -32.40
N GLN A 201 8.29 13.71 -32.95
CA GLN A 201 9.21 13.29 -33.99
C GLN A 201 10.13 12.15 -33.50
N ARG A 202 10.80 12.33 -32.35
CA ARG A 202 11.66 11.29 -31.74
C ARG A 202 10.89 10.01 -31.43
N ARG A 203 9.63 10.14 -30.96
CA ARG A 203 8.74 9.00 -30.70
C ARG A 203 8.39 8.27 -31.98
N LYS A 204 8.07 8.99 -33.06
CA LYS A 204 7.77 8.40 -34.38
C LYS A 204 8.97 7.62 -34.90
N GLU A 205 10.16 8.21 -34.86
CA GLU A 205 11.42 7.56 -35.23
C GLU A 205 11.71 6.32 -34.37
N TYR A 206 11.47 6.40 -33.06
CA TYR A 206 11.63 5.28 -32.14
C TYR A 206 10.68 4.12 -32.48
N LEU A 207 9.40 4.41 -32.73
CA LEU A 207 8.39 3.40 -33.07
C LEU A 207 8.62 2.77 -34.45
N GLU A 208 9.17 3.52 -35.40
CA GLU A 208 9.60 2.98 -36.69
C GLU A 208 10.79 2.02 -36.53
N LYS A 209 11.74 2.37 -35.66
CA LYS A 209 12.92 1.54 -35.36
C LYS A 209 12.59 0.32 -34.49
N TYR A 210 11.65 0.48 -33.55
CA TYR A 210 11.22 -0.52 -32.58
C TYR A 210 9.69 -0.58 -32.58
N PRO A 211 9.09 -1.30 -33.55
CA PRO A 211 7.64 -1.42 -33.61
C PRO A 211 7.10 -2.06 -32.32
N PRO A 212 5.93 -1.64 -31.83
CA PRO A 212 5.33 -2.21 -30.63
C PRO A 212 5.20 -3.73 -30.76
N ASN A 213 5.43 -4.45 -29.66
CA ASN A 213 5.18 -5.88 -29.62
C ASN A 213 3.68 -6.12 -29.86
N PRO A 214 3.28 -6.86 -30.91
CA PRO A 214 1.87 -7.10 -31.21
C PRO A 214 1.13 -7.92 -30.14
N LEU A 215 1.85 -8.51 -29.19
CA LEU A 215 1.28 -9.21 -28.02
C LEU A 215 1.14 -8.32 -26.78
N ASP A 216 1.70 -7.12 -26.79
CA ASP A 216 1.61 -6.19 -25.67
C ASP A 216 0.28 -5.41 -25.75
N THR A 217 -0.69 -5.83 -24.93
CA THR A 217 -2.02 -5.23 -24.82
C THR A 217 -2.11 -4.21 -23.67
N SER A 218 -1.02 -3.97 -22.95
CA SER A 218 -1.01 -3.08 -21.78
C SER A 218 -1.15 -1.60 -22.15
N TYR A 219 -0.92 -1.26 -23.42
CA TYR A 219 -0.98 0.11 -23.93
C TYR A 219 -1.97 0.21 -25.10
N THR A 220 -3.23 0.55 -24.81
CA THR A 220 -4.14 1.08 -25.82
C THR A 220 -3.99 2.60 -25.84
N PHE A 221 -3.45 3.15 -26.93
CA PHE A 221 -3.32 4.60 -27.06
C PHE A 221 -4.72 5.24 -27.13
N PRO A 222 -4.99 6.30 -26.34
CA PRO A 222 -6.16 7.12 -26.59
C PRO A 222 -6.05 7.72 -28.00
N PRO A 223 -7.15 7.83 -28.76
CA PRO A 223 -7.13 8.41 -30.09
C PRO A 223 -6.58 9.84 -30.04
N GLU A 224 -5.86 10.24 -31.09
CA GLU A 224 -5.14 11.53 -31.22
C GLU A 224 -6.05 12.77 -31.11
N ASP A 225 -7.36 12.58 -31.08
CA ASP A 225 -8.37 13.64 -31.10
C ASP A 225 -9.10 13.72 -29.76
N LYS A 226 -8.45 14.34 -28.75
CA LYS A 226 -9.12 14.94 -27.60
C LYS A 226 -8.42 16.24 -27.24
N SER A 227 -8.64 17.24 -28.10
CA SER A 227 -8.55 18.66 -27.75
C SER A 227 -9.63 19.04 -26.75
#